data_AF-A0A1Y9HB30-F1
#
_entry.id   AF-A0A1Y9HB30-F1
#
_cell.length_a   1.000
_cell.length_b   1.000
_cell.length_c   1.000
_cell.angle_alpha   90.00
_cell.angle_beta   90.00
_cell.angle_gamma   90.00
#
_symmetry.space_group_name_H-M   'P 1'
#
loop_
_entity.id
_entity.type
_entity.pdbx_description
1 polymer ?
#
loop_
_entity_poly.entity_id
_entity_poly.type
_entity_poly.pdbx_seq_one_letter_code
_entity_poly.pdbx_strand_id
1 'polypeptide(L)'
;MRFPTFLKSLLLGVPVGVTLLDCVGYVARVEGVSMQPALNPDASITDYVFLSRWAVRNMDVQRGDIISLISPKDPTQKIIKRVVALQGDVISTLGYKFPYVTVPEGHCWVEGDHTGNSLDSNTFGPVSLGLVTARATQIVWPPSRWQQLPSIVPKTRVPIAMGKRAPATGSNGSGNNHTVSNSSSTTPIVHPIEEVQ
;
A
#
# COMPACT_ATOMS: atom_id res chain seq x y z
N MET A 1 36.16 38.32 -5.55
CA MET A 1 36.28 36.85 -5.72
C MET A 1 35.16 36.37 -6.65
N ARG A 2 35.48 35.84 -7.83
CA ARG A 2 34.48 35.20 -8.70
C ARG A 2 34.13 33.84 -8.10
N PHE A 3 32.97 33.74 -7.46
CA PHE A 3 32.43 32.43 -7.07
C PHE A 3 32.25 31.61 -8.36
N PRO A 4 32.85 30.42 -8.46
CA PRO A 4 32.71 29.60 -9.66
C PRO A 4 31.23 29.29 -9.86
N THR A 5 30.72 29.49 -11.08
CA THR A 5 29.32 29.27 -11.46
C THR A 5 28.84 27.87 -11.05
N PHE A 6 29.75 26.91 -11.08
CA PHE A 6 29.57 25.54 -10.60
C PHE A 6 29.10 25.45 -9.13
N LEU A 7 29.66 26.24 -8.23
CA LEU A 7 29.29 26.21 -6.80
C LEU A 7 27.88 26.77 -6.59
N LYS A 8 27.43 27.72 -7.41
CA LYS A 8 26.05 28.21 -7.40
C LYS A 8 25.07 27.16 -7.92
N SER A 9 25.43 26.45 -9.00
CA SER A 9 24.64 25.33 -9.52
C SER A 9 24.52 24.18 -8.52
N LEU A 10 25.59 23.91 -7.76
CA LEU A 10 25.56 22.90 -6.69
C LEU A 10 24.69 23.33 -5.50
N LEU A 11 24.80 24.58 -5.05
CA LEU A 11 24.02 25.12 -3.93
C LEU A 11 22.51 25.14 -4.19
N LEU A 12 22.09 25.32 -5.44
CA LEU A 12 20.67 25.24 -5.82
C LEU A 12 20.26 23.80 -6.18
N GLY A 13 21.13 23.06 -6.86
CA GLY A 13 20.84 21.71 -7.36
C GLY A 13 20.73 20.65 -6.26
N VAL A 14 21.54 20.75 -5.19
CA VAL A 14 21.52 19.76 -4.10
C VAL A 14 20.21 19.82 -3.31
N PRO A 15 19.73 20.98 -2.80
CA PRO A 15 18.44 21.04 -2.13
C PRO A 15 17.27 20.66 -3.05
N VAL A 16 17.32 21.05 -4.34
CA VAL A 16 16.31 20.64 -5.32
C VAL A 16 16.33 19.13 -5.52
N GLY A 17 17.50 18.51 -5.66
CA GLY A 17 17.63 17.06 -5.78
C GLY A 17 17.13 16.31 -4.54
N VAL A 18 17.52 16.76 -3.35
CA VAL A 18 17.07 16.19 -2.07
C VAL A 18 15.56 16.32 -1.91
N THR A 19 14.99 17.50 -2.14
CA THR A 19 13.54 17.72 -2.04
C THR A 19 12.76 16.88 -3.05
N LEU A 20 13.28 16.67 -4.26
CA LEU A 20 12.65 15.84 -5.28
C LEU A 20 12.66 14.37 -4.85
N LEU A 21 13.79 13.86 -4.34
CA LEU A 21 13.88 12.50 -3.79
C LEU A 21 12.98 12.30 -2.57
N ASP A 22 12.96 13.27 -1.65
CA ASP A 22 12.13 13.22 -0.44
C ASP A 22 10.63 13.23 -0.76
N CYS A 23 10.22 13.95 -1.81
CA CYS A 23 8.82 14.07 -2.22
C CYS A 23 8.29 12.85 -2.99
N VAL A 24 9.14 12.13 -3.74
CA VAL A 24 8.67 11.15 -4.72
C VAL A 24 8.37 9.79 -4.07
N GLY A 25 9.31 9.20 -3.34
CA GLY A 25 9.14 7.88 -2.76
C GLY A 25 10.46 7.16 -2.47
N TYR A 26 10.36 5.91 -2.02
CA TYR A 26 11.53 5.07 -1.72
C TYR A 26 11.20 3.59 -1.95
N VAL A 27 12.23 2.78 -2.15
CA VAL A 27 12.07 1.32 -2.22
C VAL A 27 12.12 0.76 -0.80
N ALA A 28 11.29 -0.23 -0.50
CA ALA A 28 11.28 -0.91 0.79
C ALA A 28 11.14 -2.42 0.62
N ARG A 29 11.82 -3.17 1.48
CA ARG A 29 11.65 -4.62 1.61
C ARG A 29 10.34 -4.90 2.35
N VAL A 30 9.51 -5.80 1.80
CA VAL A 30 8.28 -6.25 2.46
C VAL A 30 8.60 -7.49 3.26
N GLU A 31 8.39 -7.45 4.57
CA GLU A 31 8.56 -8.61 5.43
C GLU A 31 7.21 -9.12 5.94
N GLY A 32 7.14 -10.43 6.19
CA GLY A 32 5.93 -11.07 6.69
C GLY A 32 4.99 -11.59 5.59
N VAL A 33 3.91 -12.21 6.07
CA VAL A 33 2.93 -12.95 5.26
C VAL A 33 1.59 -12.23 5.12
N SER A 34 1.41 -11.11 5.83
CA SER A 34 0.10 -10.46 5.98
C SER A 34 -0.50 -9.98 4.65
N MET A 35 0.36 -9.66 3.67
CA MET A 35 -0.04 -9.23 2.33
C MET A 35 0.00 -10.35 1.27
N GLN A 36 0.13 -11.61 1.67
CA GLN A 36 0.00 -12.74 0.74
C GLN A 36 -1.45 -12.90 0.28
N PRO A 37 -1.70 -13.21 -1.01
CA PRO A 37 -0.73 -13.57 -2.04
C PRO A 37 -0.19 -12.39 -2.87
N ALA A 38 -0.65 -11.15 -2.62
CA ALA A 38 -0.24 -10.00 -3.43
C ALA A 38 1.27 -9.73 -3.31
N LEU A 39 1.77 -9.78 -2.06
CA LEU A 39 3.18 -9.62 -1.72
C LEU A 39 3.70 -10.90 -1.05
N ASN A 40 4.95 -11.27 -1.35
CA ASN A 40 5.64 -12.44 -0.81
C ASN A 40 4.86 -13.77 -0.91
N PRO A 41 4.31 -14.18 -2.08
CA PRO A 41 3.42 -15.33 -2.23
C PRO A 41 4.09 -16.66 -1.90
N ASP A 42 5.42 -16.72 -1.95
CA ASP A 42 6.23 -17.85 -1.52
C ASP A 42 7.20 -17.35 -0.43
N ALA A 43 7.36 -18.12 0.64
CA ALA A 43 8.29 -17.84 1.74
C ALA A 43 9.75 -17.74 1.28
N SER A 44 10.08 -18.30 0.11
CA SER A 44 11.43 -18.25 -0.47
C SER A 44 11.77 -16.92 -1.15
N ILE A 45 10.77 -16.09 -1.50
CA ILE A 45 10.95 -14.86 -2.28
C ILE A 45 10.51 -13.65 -1.46
N THR A 46 11.39 -12.66 -1.34
CA THR A 46 11.05 -11.36 -0.74
C THR A 46 10.88 -10.28 -1.80
N ASP A 47 9.72 -9.64 -1.78
CA ASP A 47 9.42 -8.50 -2.63
C ASP A 47 10.01 -7.21 -2.06
N TYR A 48 10.49 -6.37 -2.96
CA TYR A 48 10.73 -4.96 -2.68
C TYR A 48 9.74 -4.14 -3.47
N VAL A 49 9.09 -3.22 -2.79
CA VAL A 49 8.06 -2.38 -3.36
C VAL A 49 8.52 -0.93 -3.40
N PHE A 50 8.10 -0.22 -4.45
CA PHE A 50 8.23 1.22 -4.49
C PHE A 50 7.08 1.86 -3.72
N LEU A 51 7.43 2.58 -2.67
CA LEU A 51 6.54 3.34 -1.80
C LEU A 51 6.54 4.81 -2.24
N SER A 52 5.49 5.22 -2.95
CA SER A 52 5.30 6.61 -3.36
C SER A 52 4.73 7.46 -2.23
N ARG A 53 5.51 8.45 -1.77
CA ARG A 53 5.04 9.48 -0.83
C ARG A 53 4.17 10.51 -1.55
N TRP A 54 4.52 10.81 -2.80
CA TRP A 54 3.76 11.72 -3.63
C TRP A 54 2.29 11.31 -3.78
N ALA A 55 2.06 10.01 -3.97
CA ALA A 55 0.74 9.42 -4.13
C ALA A 55 -0.22 9.70 -2.97
N VAL A 56 0.29 9.90 -1.75
CA VAL A 56 -0.52 10.12 -0.55
C VAL A 56 -0.44 11.55 -0.02
N ARG A 57 0.28 12.45 -0.71
CA ARG A 57 0.54 13.82 -0.25
C ARG A 57 -0.72 14.64 0.03
N ASN A 58 -1.77 14.42 -0.76
CA ASN A 58 -3.06 15.10 -0.60
C ASN A 58 -4.08 14.24 0.16
N MET A 59 -3.63 13.19 0.86
CA MET A 59 -4.48 12.20 1.51
C MET A 59 -5.43 11.48 0.55
N ASP A 60 -5.10 11.46 -0.76
CA ASP A 60 -5.88 10.82 -1.81
C ASP A 60 -5.61 9.31 -1.82
N VAL A 61 -6.15 8.65 -0.80
CA VAL A 61 -6.09 7.20 -0.63
C VAL A 61 -7.37 6.58 -1.19
N GLN A 62 -7.23 5.62 -2.08
CA GLN A 62 -8.35 4.96 -2.72
C GLN A 62 -8.58 3.57 -2.13
N ARG A 63 -9.81 3.06 -2.25
CA ARG A 63 -10.11 1.68 -1.88
C ARG A 63 -9.31 0.74 -2.78
N GLY A 64 -8.74 -0.30 -2.18
CA GLY A 64 -7.88 -1.26 -2.83
C GLY A 64 -6.41 -0.86 -2.86
N ASP A 65 -6.06 0.39 -2.54
CA ASP A 65 -4.66 0.81 -2.44
C ASP A 65 -3.93 -0.02 -1.37
N ILE A 66 -2.68 -0.38 -1.66
CA ILE A 66 -1.76 -0.92 -0.67
C ILE A 66 -0.96 0.25 -0.10
N ILE A 67 -1.02 0.45 1.20
CA ILE A 67 -0.39 1.60 1.86
C ILE A 67 0.58 1.16 2.95
N SER A 68 1.64 1.93 3.13
CA SER A 68 2.49 1.86 4.32
C SER A 68 2.02 2.92 5.32
N LEU A 69 1.83 2.52 6.57
CA LEU A 69 1.42 3.41 7.65
C LEU A 69 2.21 3.13 8.93
N ILE A 70 2.25 4.11 9.82
CA ILE A 70 2.75 3.93 11.19
C ILE A 70 1.73 3.08 11.97
N SER A 71 2.18 2.04 12.65
CA SER A 71 1.29 1.17 13.42
C SER A 71 0.61 1.96 14.56
N PRO A 72 -0.73 1.92 14.69
CA PRO A 72 -1.42 2.53 15.82
C PRO A 72 -1.10 1.88 17.17
N LYS A 73 -0.54 0.66 17.15
CA LYS A 73 -0.15 -0.10 18.34
C LYS A 73 1.27 0.19 18.79
N ASP A 74 2.17 0.40 17.84
CA ASP A 74 3.57 0.72 18.10
C ASP A 74 4.07 1.77 17.09
N PRO A 75 4.29 3.03 17.52
CA PRO A 75 4.71 4.10 16.63
C PRO A 75 6.12 3.93 16.06
N THR A 76 6.91 2.99 16.60
CA THR A 76 8.24 2.67 16.06
C THR A 76 8.16 1.76 14.83
N GLN A 77 7.00 1.12 14.59
CA GLN A 77 6.80 0.16 13.53
C GLN A 77 6.00 0.75 12.36
N LYS A 78 6.38 0.37 11.15
CA LYS A 78 5.60 0.63 9.94
C LYS A 78 5.02 -0.68 9.44
N ILE A 79 3.75 -0.64 9.09
CA ILE A 79 3.03 -1.79 8.56
C ILE A 79 2.56 -1.50 7.14
N ILE A 80 2.36 -2.55 6.35
CA ILE A 80 1.83 -2.46 5.00
C ILE A 80 0.51 -3.24 4.93
N LYS A 81 -0.56 -2.55 4.53
CA LYS A 81 -1.92 -3.11 4.51
C LYS A 81 -2.68 -2.62 3.29
N ARG A 82 -3.74 -3.34 2.92
CA ARG A 82 -4.67 -2.92 1.89
C ARG A 82 -5.82 -2.11 2.48
N VAL A 83 -6.15 -1.00 1.84
CA VAL A 83 -7.32 -0.20 2.16
C VAL A 83 -8.58 -0.90 1.67
N VAL A 84 -9.45 -1.30 2.57
CA VAL A 84 -10.70 -2.00 2.24
C VAL A 84 -11.87 -1.03 2.20
N ALA A 85 -11.90 -0.08 3.13
CA ALA A 85 -12.98 0.90 3.25
C ALA A 85 -12.43 2.29 3.62
N LEU A 86 -13.15 3.33 3.23
CA LEU A 86 -12.82 4.74 3.50
C LEU A 86 -13.94 5.40 4.29
N GLN A 87 -13.72 6.65 4.72
CA GLN A 87 -14.72 7.46 5.43
C GLN A 87 -16.14 7.33 4.86
N GLY A 88 -17.11 7.12 5.76
CA GLY A 88 -18.53 6.94 5.43
C GLY A 88 -18.92 5.53 4.97
N ASP A 89 -17.95 4.65 4.67
CA ASP A 89 -18.25 3.26 4.37
C ASP A 89 -18.68 2.48 5.61
N VAL A 90 -19.51 1.46 5.40
CA VAL A 90 -19.85 0.47 6.42
C VAL A 90 -19.21 -0.86 6.03
N ILE A 91 -18.38 -1.42 6.92
CA ILE A 91 -17.68 -2.68 6.72
C ILE A 91 -18.10 -3.72 7.77
N SER A 92 -18.24 -4.97 7.35
CA SER A 92 -18.43 -6.12 8.26
C SER A 92 -17.09 -6.54 8.82
N THR A 93 -16.93 -6.65 10.14
CA THR A 93 -15.64 -6.95 10.77
C THR A 93 -15.43 -8.46 10.95
N LEU A 94 -14.18 -8.89 11.10
CA LEU A 94 -13.75 -10.28 11.29
C LEU A 94 -13.33 -10.54 12.75
N GLY A 95 -13.97 -9.90 13.71
CA GLY A 95 -13.65 -10.06 15.14
C GLY A 95 -13.34 -8.76 15.88
N TYR A 96 -13.56 -7.60 15.26
CA TYR A 96 -13.52 -6.34 15.97
C TYR A 96 -14.76 -6.18 16.87
N LYS A 97 -14.67 -5.29 17.88
CA LYS A 97 -15.68 -5.02 18.93
C LYS A 97 -17.15 -5.11 18.49
N PHE A 98 -17.43 -4.66 17.27
CA PHE A 98 -18.76 -4.70 16.67
C PHE A 98 -18.72 -5.42 15.32
N PRO A 99 -19.76 -6.17 14.95
CA PRO A 99 -19.83 -6.89 13.67
C PRO A 99 -19.86 -5.94 12.46
N TYR A 100 -20.27 -4.70 12.65
CA TYR A 100 -20.27 -3.66 11.63
C TYR A 100 -19.66 -2.38 12.17
N VAL A 101 -18.84 -1.74 11.35
CA VAL A 101 -18.22 -0.44 11.67
C VAL A 101 -18.48 0.53 10.53
N THR A 102 -18.95 1.73 10.87
CA THR A 102 -18.92 2.88 9.96
C THR A 102 -17.57 3.55 10.09
N VAL A 103 -16.83 3.68 8.99
CA VAL A 103 -15.50 4.30 8.99
C VAL A 103 -15.66 5.81 9.24
N PRO A 104 -15.05 6.37 10.30
CA PRO A 104 -15.14 7.81 10.59
C PRO A 104 -14.52 8.68 9.50
N GLU A 105 -14.86 9.98 9.50
CA GLU A 105 -14.17 10.96 8.65
C GLU A 105 -12.67 11.01 8.93
N GLY A 106 -11.87 11.19 7.87
CA GLY A 106 -10.41 11.20 7.97
C GLY A 106 -9.80 9.85 8.37
N HIS A 107 -10.56 8.75 8.33
CA HIS A 107 -10.10 7.40 8.64
C HIS A 107 -10.29 6.45 7.46
N CYS A 108 -9.57 5.33 7.53
CA CYS A 108 -9.70 4.20 6.63
C CYS A 108 -9.76 2.89 7.43
N TRP A 109 -10.30 1.84 6.81
CA TRP A 109 -10.24 0.47 7.31
C TRP A 109 -9.23 -0.30 6.47
N VAL A 110 -8.25 -0.92 7.12
CA VAL A 110 -7.14 -1.60 6.45
C VAL A 110 -7.03 -3.05 6.89
N GLU A 111 -6.70 -3.94 5.96
CA GLU A 111 -6.59 -5.38 6.19
C GLU A 111 -5.39 -5.97 5.45
N GLY A 112 -4.85 -7.07 5.97
CA GLY A 112 -3.94 -7.91 5.20
C GLY A 112 -4.71 -8.70 4.13
N ASP A 113 -4.02 -9.07 3.05
CA ASP A 113 -4.58 -9.98 2.04
C ASP A 113 -4.62 -11.44 2.52
N HIS A 114 -3.81 -11.77 3.54
CA HIS A 114 -3.75 -13.09 4.15
C HIS A 114 -4.65 -13.15 5.38
N THR A 115 -5.70 -13.96 5.32
CA THR A 115 -6.65 -14.14 6.41
C THR A 115 -6.06 -14.99 7.53
N GLY A 116 -6.06 -14.48 8.77
CA GLY A 116 -5.87 -15.29 9.97
C GLY A 116 -4.68 -14.96 10.86
N ASN A 117 -3.70 -14.17 10.39
CA ASN A 117 -2.50 -13.75 11.19
C ASN A 117 -1.98 -12.38 10.73
N SER A 118 -2.76 -11.32 11.00
CA SER A 118 -2.44 -9.97 10.53
C SER A 118 -2.84 -8.96 11.60
N LEU A 119 -1.89 -8.11 12.04
CA LEU A 119 -2.19 -6.95 12.88
C LEU A 119 -2.83 -5.86 12.01
N ASP A 120 -4.15 -5.83 11.96
CA ASP A 120 -4.90 -4.92 11.09
C ASP A 120 -6.12 -4.26 11.77
N SER A 121 -7.01 -3.62 10.99
CA SER A 121 -8.18 -2.93 11.53
C SER A 121 -9.13 -3.86 12.30
N ASN A 122 -9.11 -5.16 12.06
CA ASN A 122 -9.88 -6.10 12.89
C ASN A 122 -9.33 -6.19 14.32
N THR A 123 -8.06 -5.83 14.54
CA THR A 123 -7.42 -5.80 15.86
C THR A 123 -7.49 -4.42 16.51
N PHE A 124 -7.18 -3.34 15.78
CA PHE A 124 -7.07 -1.99 16.34
C PHE A 124 -8.20 -1.03 15.94
N GLY A 125 -9.01 -1.36 14.94
CA GLY A 125 -10.11 -0.54 14.45
C GLY A 125 -9.75 0.36 13.25
N PRO A 126 -10.57 1.39 12.95
CA PRO A 126 -10.28 2.36 11.91
C PRO A 126 -8.96 3.10 12.17
N VAL A 127 -8.22 3.41 11.11
CA VAL A 127 -6.93 4.10 11.19
C VAL A 127 -7.04 5.50 10.61
N SER A 128 -6.49 6.48 11.32
CA SER A 128 -6.39 7.84 10.80
C SER A 128 -5.57 7.86 9.51
N LEU A 129 -6.08 8.55 8.50
CA LEU A 129 -5.33 8.79 7.26
C LEU A 129 -3.99 9.50 7.54
N GLY A 130 -3.88 10.27 8.64
CA GLY A 130 -2.64 10.94 9.05
C GLY A 130 -1.48 9.99 9.42
N LEU A 131 -1.76 8.71 9.67
CA LEU A 131 -0.73 7.68 9.90
C LEU A 131 -0.20 7.09 8.59
N VAL A 132 -0.84 7.37 7.45
CA VAL A 132 -0.41 6.89 6.14
C VAL A 132 0.86 7.62 5.72
N THR A 133 1.89 6.85 5.39
CA THR A 133 3.22 7.38 5.04
C THR A 133 3.52 7.32 3.55
N ALA A 134 3.00 6.30 2.84
CA ALA A 134 3.22 6.11 1.40
C ALA A 134 2.22 5.10 0.82
N ARG A 135 2.05 5.11 -0.50
CA ARG A 135 1.34 4.06 -1.26
C ARG A 135 2.33 3.15 -1.97
N ALA A 136 2.16 1.84 -1.84
CA ALA A 136 2.91 0.86 -2.63
C ALA A 136 2.31 0.77 -4.03
N THR A 137 3.09 1.15 -5.04
CA THR A 137 2.60 1.27 -6.43
C THR A 137 3.18 0.21 -7.38
N GLN A 138 4.36 -0.32 -7.10
CA GLN A 138 5.00 -1.36 -7.91
C GLN A 138 5.81 -2.31 -7.04
N ILE A 139 5.89 -3.58 -7.45
CA ILE A 139 6.99 -4.48 -7.08
C ILE A 139 8.15 -4.16 -8.02
N VAL A 140 9.29 -3.77 -7.46
CA VAL A 140 10.52 -3.44 -8.20
C VAL A 140 11.58 -4.51 -8.07
N TRP A 141 11.38 -5.47 -7.18
CA TRP A 141 12.28 -6.60 -6.96
C TRP A 141 11.51 -7.80 -6.39
N PRO A 142 11.78 -9.06 -6.82
CA PRO A 142 12.68 -9.46 -7.89
C PRO A 142 12.12 -9.21 -9.31
N PRO A 143 12.96 -9.19 -10.38
CA PRO A 143 12.56 -8.93 -11.76
C PRO A 143 11.54 -9.91 -12.29
N SER A 144 11.60 -11.16 -11.81
CA SER A 144 10.61 -12.19 -12.08
C SER A 144 9.19 -11.82 -11.61
N ARG A 145 9.07 -10.83 -10.74
CA ARG A 145 7.82 -10.32 -10.16
C ARG A 145 7.65 -8.82 -10.35
N TRP A 146 8.44 -8.20 -11.24
CA TRP A 146 8.29 -6.78 -11.52
C TRP A 146 6.90 -6.51 -12.09
N GLN A 147 6.07 -5.79 -11.35
CA GLN A 147 4.69 -5.51 -11.75
C GLN A 147 4.15 -4.27 -11.04
N GLN A 148 3.12 -3.65 -11.63
CA GLN A 148 2.31 -2.67 -10.92
C GLN A 148 1.41 -3.35 -9.91
N LEU A 149 1.28 -2.77 -8.72
CA LEU A 149 0.36 -3.25 -7.70
C LEU A 149 -1.02 -2.65 -7.97
N PRO A 150 -2.04 -3.47 -8.28
CA PRO A 150 -3.35 -2.96 -8.61
C PRO A 150 -4.12 -2.54 -7.35
N SER A 151 -4.84 -1.44 -7.45
CA SER A 151 -5.76 -0.94 -6.42
C SER A 151 -7.11 -1.66 -6.52
N ILE A 152 -7.15 -2.93 -6.07
CA ILE A 152 -8.34 -3.78 -6.13
C ILE A 152 -8.74 -4.19 -4.72
N VAL A 153 -10.01 -3.98 -4.36
CA VAL A 153 -10.57 -4.49 -3.11
C VAL A 153 -10.91 -5.99 -3.27
N PRO A 154 -10.52 -6.86 -2.33
CA PRO A 154 -10.94 -8.26 -2.35
C PRO A 154 -12.47 -8.38 -2.38
N LYS A 155 -13.01 -9.21 -3.29
CA LYS A 155 -14.46 -9.35 -3.49
C LYS A 155 -15.21 -9.76 -2.23
N THR A 156 -14.54 -10.43 -1.30
CA THR A 156 -15.08 -10.89 -0.02
C THR A 156 -15.17 -9.78 1.04
N ARG A 157 -14.55 -8.62 0.82
CA ARG A 157 -14.41 -7.53 1.81
C ARG A 157 -15.00 -6.20 1.34
N VAL A 158 -15.93 -6.22 0.39
CA VAL A 158 -16.53 -5.00 -0.16
C VAL A 158 -17.39 -4.29 0.89
N PRO A 159 -17.30 -2.95 1.05
CA PRO A 159 -18.19 -2.19 1.93
C PRO A 159 -19.67 -2.37 1.57
N ILE A 160 -20.52 -2.50 2.59
CA ILE A 160 -21.97 -2.73 2.45
C ILE A 160 -22.64 -1.55 1.74
N ALA A 161 -22.18 -0.33 2.04
CA ALA A 161 -22.68 0.90 1.41
C ALA A 161 -22.32 1.00 -0.10
N MET A 162 -21.32 0.23 -0.57
CA MET A 162 -20.99 0.18 -2.01
C MET A 162 -22.16 -0.37 -2.83
N GLY A 163 -22.94 -1.30 -2.27
CA GLY A 163 -24.08 -1.93 -2.95
C GLY A 163 -25.25 -0.99 -3.27
N LYS A 164 -25.26 0.25 -2.75
CA LYS A 164 -26.34 1.23 -3.00
C LYS A 164 -26.00 2.31 -4.04
N ARG A 165 -24.74 2.42 -4.50
CA ARG A 165 -24.36 3.29 -5.62
C ARG A 165 -24.03 2.44 -6.83
N ALA A 166 -25.06 2.12 -7.61
CA ALA A 166 -24.89 1.44 -8.89
C ALA A 166 -24.01 2.29 -9.84
N PRO A 167 -23.02 1.70 -10.52
CA PRO A 167 -22.38 2.32 -11.67
C PRO A 167 -23.36 2.35 -12.83
N ALA A 168 -23.36 3.47 -13.58
CA ALA A 168 -24.16 3.62 -14.78
C ALA A 168 -23.87 2.49 -15.79
N THR A 169 -24.95 1.92 -16.29
CA THR A 169 -25.06 0.84 -17.27
C THR A 169 -24.11 0.98 -18.46
N GLY A 170 -23.32 -0.06 -18.71
CA GLY A 170 -22.58 -0.28 -19.95
C GLY A 170 -22.40 -1.78 -20.17
N SER A 171 -23.30 -2.37 -20.94
CA SER A 171 -23.27 -3.77 -21.39
C SER A 171 -22.18 -4.00 -22.44
N ASN A 172 -21.34 -5.04 -22.28
CA ASN A 172 -21.08 -6.07 -23.32
C ASN A 172 -19.92 -7.02 -22.95
N GLY A 173 -20.13 -8.33 -23.20
CA GLY A 173 -19.16 -9.15 -23.93
C GLY A 173 -18.19 -10.07 -23.17
N SER A 174 -18.62 -11.32 -22.93
CA SER A 174 -17.97 -12.62 -23.25
C SER A 174 -16.43 -12.74 -23.43
N GLY A 175 -15.81 -13.75 -22.77
CA GLY A 175 -14.76 -14.58 -23.40
C GLY A 175 -13.41 -14.82 -22.69
N ASN A 176 -13.32 -15.95 -21.95
CA ASN A 176 -12.24 -16.96 -21.78
C ASN A 176 -10.70 -16.66 -21.77
N ASN A 177 -10.05 -17.21 -20.72
CA ASN A 177 -8.76 -17.92 -20.55
C ASN A 177 -7.58 -17.75 -21.54
N HIS A 178 -6.36 -17.50 -21.01
CA HIS A 178 -5.21 -18.43 -21.12
C HIS A 178 -3.95 -17.99 -20.32
N THR A 179 -3.21 -19.01 -19.89
CA THR A 179 -1.98 -19.14 -19.06
C THR A 179 -0.67 -18.70 -19.74
N VAL A 180 0.40 -18.40 -18.96
CA VAL A 180 1.80 -18.96 -19.04
C VAL A 180 2.97 -17.99 -18.66
N SER A 181 3.67 -18.36 -17.56
CA SER A 181 5.13 -18.45 -17.20
C SER A 181 6.15 -17.29 -17.10
N ASN A 182 6.94 -17.36 -16.00
CA ASN A 182 8.42 -17.27 -15.79
C ASN A 182 9.20 -15.98 -16.22
N SER A 183 10.25 -15.46 -15.55
CA SER A 183 11.30 -16.00 -14.66
C SER A 183 12.29 -14.90 -14.16
N SER A 184 13.09 -15.24 -13.12
CA SER A 184 14.46 -14.79 -12.71
C SER A 184 14.95 -13.32 -12.47
N SER A 185 15.36 -13.06 -11.20
CA SER A 185 16.73 -12.74 -10.65
C SER A 185 17.38 -11.33 -10.55
N THR A 186 18.19 -11.14 -9.46
CA THR A 186 19.33 -10.17 -9.13
C THR A 186 19.24 -8.93 -8.15
N THR A 187 19.07 -9.14 -6.84
CA THR A 187 18.87 -8.14 -5.73
C THR A 187 19.67 -6.82 -5.77
N PRO A 188 19.11 -5.74 -5.18
CA PRO A 188 19.93 -4.81 -4.40
C PRO A 188 19.37 -4.53 -3.00
N ILE A 189 20.30 -4.26 -2.09
CA ILE A 189 20.17 -4.14 -0.64
C ILE A 189 19.35 -2.89 -0.25
N VAL A 190 18.25 -3.06 0.50
CA VAL A 190 17.50 -1.96 1.15
C VAL A 190 16.92 -2.40 2.49
N HIS A 191 16.92 -1.46 3.44
CA HIS A 191 16.54 -1.60 4.84
C HIS A 191 15.14 -2.23 5.06
N PRO A 192 14.99 -3.11 6.07
CA PRO A 192 13.75 -3.84 6.34
C PRO A 192 12.64 -2.95 6.90
N ILE A 193 11.40 -3.25 6.50
CA ILE A 193 10.18 -2.86 7.22
C ILE A 193 9.70 -4.15 7.90
N GLU A 194 10.00 -4.28 9.19
CA GLU A 194 9.56 -5.42 10.03
C GLU A 194 8.08 -5.28 10.39
N GLU A 195 7.31 -6.37 10.25
CA GLU A 195 6.01 -6.56 10.88
C GLU A 195 6.13 -7.68 11.94
N VAL A 196 5.85 -7.32 13.19
CA VAL A 196 5.74 -8.26 14.31
C VAL A 196 4.50 -9.15 14.11
N GLN A 197 4.67 -10.45 14.40
CA GLN A 197 3.61 -11.45 14.41
C GLN A 197 2.52 -11.15 15.44
#